data_AF-A0A9E2LAY6-F1
#
_entry.id   AF-A0A9E2LAY6-F1
#
_cell.length_a   1.000
_cell.length_b   1.000
_cell.length_c   1.000
_cell.angle_alpha   90.00
_cell.angle_beta   90.00
_cell.angle_gamma   90.00
#
_symmetry.space_group_name_H-M   'P 1'
#
loop_
_entity.id
_entity.type
_entity.pdbx_description
1 polymer ?
#
loop_
_entity_poly.entity_id
_entity_poly.type
_entity_poly.pdbx_seq_one_letter_code
_entity_poly.pdbx_strand_id
1 'polypeptide(L)' 'MILVSACLAGVNCTWDGKNRLNLEIKKMVDNGLAVAICPEVAGGRSTPRTRTEIKGGSGEDVLDGRA' A
#
# COMPACT_ATOMS: atom_id res chain seq x y z
N MET A 1 -8.86 7.68 13.18
CA MET A 1 -8.23 7.98 11.87
C MET A 1 -8.04 6.67 11.14
N ILE A 2 -8.43 6.57 9.87
CA ILE A 2 -8.38 5.31 9.09
C ILE A 2 -7.28 5.42 8.03
N LEU A 3 -6.43 4.40 7.94
CA LEU A 3 -5.45 4.26 6.86
C LEU A 3 -6.02 3.37 5.76
N VAL A 4 -5.78 3.75 4.51
CA VAL A 4 -6.20 2.98 3.33
C VAL A 4 -5.04 2.86 2.35
N SER A 5 -5.01 1.76 1.59
CA SER A 5 -3.99 1.55 0.57
C SER A 5 -4.01 2.65 -0.48
N ALA A 6 -2.91 3.37 -0.67
CA ALA A 6 -2.85 4.53 -1.57
C ALA A 6 -3.14 4.17 -3.03
N CYS A 7 -2.82 2.95 -3.47
CA CYS A 7 -3.18 2.49 -4.81
C CYS A 7 -4.69 2.42 -5.02
N LEU A 8 -5.48 2.16 -3.96
CA LEU A 8 -6.94 2.19 -4.02
C LEU A 8 -7.48 3.63 -4.06
N ALA A 9 -6.74 4.59 -3.50
CA ALA A 9 -7.06 6.02 -3.62
C ALA A 9 -6.66 6.63 -4.99
N GLY A 10 -6.06 5.84 -5.89
CA GLY A 10 -5.66 6.27 -7.23
C GLY A 10 -4.19 6.67 -7.37
N VAL A 11 -3.37 6.52 -6.33
CA VAL A 11 -1.94 6.81 -6.41
C VAL A 11 -1.23 5.72 -7.21
N ASN A 12 -0.43 6.12 -8.20
CA ASN A 12 0.36 5.20 -9.03
C ASN A 12 1.57 4.66 -8.25
N CYS A 13 1.34 3.75 -7.31
CA CYS A 13 2.36 3.20 -6.40
C CYS A 13 2.42 1.66 -6.37
N THR A 14 1.70 0.97 -7.25
CA THR A 14 1.80 -0.50 -7.36
C THR A 14 3.11 -0.91 -8.00
N TRP A 15 3.50 -2.18 -7.83
CA TRP A 15 4.75 -2.73 -8.36
C TRP A 15 4.90 -2.54 -9.90
N ASP A 16 3.79 -2.51 -10.64
CA ASP A 16 3.74 -2.25 -12.09
C ASP A 16 3.61 -0.77 -12.48
N GLY A 17 3.76 0.16 -11.53
CA GLY A 17 3.72 1.61 -11.78
C GLY A 17 2.33 2.19 -11.99
N LYS A 18 1.27 1.44 -11.64
CA LYS A 18 -0.13 1.83 -11.84
C LYS A 18 -0.84 2.04 -10.49
N ASN A 19 -2.16 2.15 -10.54
CA ASN A 19 -3.04 2.17 -9.37
C ASN A 19 -4.10 1.07 -9.46
N ARG A 20 -4.93 0.95 -8.43
CA ARG A 20 -6.09 0.05 -8.34
C ARG A 20 -7.30 0.84 -7.84
N LEU A 21 -7.55 2.00 -8.47
CA LEU A 21 -8.54 2.97 -8.02
C LEU A 21 -9.88 2.32 -7.62
N ASN A 22 -10.29 2.58 -6.39
CA ASN A 22 -11.62 2.33 -5.88
C ASN A 22 -12.26 3.68 -5.56
N LEU A 23 -13.38 3.99 -6.23
CA LEU A 23 -14.02 5.31 -6.14
C LEU A 23 -14.57 5.62 -4.74
N GLU A 24 -14.97 4.61 -3.97
CA GLU A 24 -15.45 4.80 -2.59
C GLU A 24 -14.30 5.22 -1.68
N ILE A 25 -13.18 4.49 -1.75
CA ILE A 25 -11.97 4.81 -0.98
C ILE A 25 -11.42 6.18 -1.38
N LYS A 26 -11.39 6.50 -2.68
CA LYS A 26 -10.98 7.82 -3.15
C LYS A 26 -11.85 8.91 -2.53
N LYS A 27 -13.18 8.76 -2.52
CA LYS A 27 -14.09 9.73 -1.89
C LYS A 27 -13.82 9.87 -0.39
N MET A 28 -13.53 8.78 0.32
CA MET A 28 -13.18 8.86 1.74
C MET A 28 -11.91 9.69 1.97
N VAL A 29 -10.88 9.51 1.13
CA VAL A 29 -9.63 10.28 1.22
C VAL A 29 -9.85 11.74 0.85
N ASP A 30 -10.55 12.01 -0.26
CA ASP A 30 -10.85 13.37 -0.72
C ASP A 30 -11.67 14.17 0.31
N ASN A 31 -12.55 13.49 1.06
CA ASN A 31 -13.34 14.08 2.14
C ASN A 31 -12.62 14.11 3.51
N GLY A 32 -11.35 13.71 3.58
CA GLY A 32 -10.56 13.70 4.82
C GLY A 32 -10.99 12.64 5.85
N LEU A 33 -11.81 11.67 5.46
CA LEU A 33 -12.26 10.56 6.32
C LEU A 33 -11.20 9.45 6.43
N ALA A 34 -10.26 9.40 5.49
CA ALA A 34 -9.16 8.43 5.47
C ALA A 34 -7.86 9.06 4.97
N VAL A 35 -6.72 8.49 5.38
CA VAL A 35 -5.39 8.87 4.90
C VAL A 35 -4.84 7.74 4.01
N ALA A 36 -4.48 8.09 2.78
CA ALA A 36 -3.89 7.16 1.82
C ALA A 36 -2.41 6.90 2.15
N ILE A 37 -2.00 5.64 2.21
CA ILE A 37 -0.61 5.24 2.43
C ILE A 37 -0.21 4.02 1.59
N CYS A 38 1.01 4.01 1.07
CA CYS A 38 1.64 2.84 0.50
C CYS A 38 2.82 2.43 1.40
N PRO A 39 2.69 1.36 2.21
CA PRO A 39 3.75 0.96 3.14
C PRO A 39 5.09 0.71 2.47
N GLU A 40 5.08 0.13 1.27
CA GLU A 40 6.29 -0.17 0.52
C GLU A 40 7.04 1.10 0.04
N VAL A 41 6.32 2.13 -0.43
CA VAL A 41 6.94 3.41 -0.83
C VAL A 41 7.41 4.17 0.41
N ALA A 42 6.61 4.18 1.48
CA ALA A 42 7.01 4.78 2.76
C ALA A 42 8.25 4.08 3.36
N GLY A 43 8.40 2.78 3.13
CA GLY A 43 9.59 2.00 3.45
C GLY A 43 10.74 2.13 2.44
N GLY A 44 10.66 3.05 1.48
CA GLY A 44 11.74 3.39 0.55
C GLY A 44 11.81 2.59 -0.75
N ARG A 45 10.82 1.73 -1.06
CA ARG A 45 10.80 1.03 -2.35
C ARG A 45 10.40 1.97 -3.49
N SER A 46 11.04 1.81 -4.65
CA SER A 46 10.71 2.54 -5.87
C SER A 46 9.33 2.19 -6.43
N THR A 47 8.88 2.94 -7.43
CA THR A 47 7.76 2.56 -8.30
C THR A 47 8.16 2.84 -9.75
N PRO A 48 8.11 1.86 -10.68
CA PRO A 48 7.78 0.44 -10.47
C PRO A 48 8.87 -0.31 -9.67
N ARG A 49 8.57 -1.57 -9.32
CA ARG A 49 9.48 -2.47 -8.58
C ARG A 49 9.12 -3.94 -8.82
N THR A 50 10.05 -4.84 -8.55
CA THR A 50 9.81 -6.29 -8.66
C THR A 50 8.76 -6.76 -7.65
N ARG A 51 7.88 -7.67 -8.09
CA ARG A 51 6.94 -8.36 -7.19
C ARG A 51 7.69 -9.08 -6.09
N THR A 52 7.13 -9.05 -4.90
CA THR A 52 7.69 -9.66 -3.69
C THR A 52 6.58 -10.34 -2.91
N GLU A 53 6.91 -11.46 -2.28
CA GLU A 53 6.03 -12.23 -1.41
C GLU A 53 6.77 -12.52 -0.11
N ILE A 54 6.05 -12.57 1.01
CA ILE A 54 6.60 -13.12 2.25
C ILE A 54 6.86 -14.61 2.02
N LYS A 55 8.06 -15.09 2.38
CA LYS A 55 8.43 -16.50 2.32
C LYS A 55 8.59 -17.00 3.76
N GLY A 56 8.09 -18.20 4.05
CA GLY A 56 8.31 -18.85 5.35
C GLY A 56 7.53 -18.28 6.53
N GLY A 57 6.52 -17.42 6.33
CA GLY A 57 5.74 -16.88 7.44
C GLY A 57 4.62 -15.92 7.03
N SER A 58 4.09 -15.23 8.03
CA SER A 58 3.03 -14.21 7.90
C SER A 58 3.59 -12.79 8.00
N GLY A 59 2.71 -11.78 7.90
CA GLY A 59 3.09 -10.39 8.15
C GLY A 59 3.61 -10.16 9.58
N GLU A 60 3.04 -10.84 10.57
CA GLU A 60 3.49 -10.76 11.97
C GLU A 60 4.91 -11.31 12.13
N ASP A 61 5.22 -12.42 11.45
CA ASP A 61 6.54 -13.03 11.51
C ASP A 61 7.62 -12.13 10.89
N VAL A 62 7.27 -11.33 9.88
CA VAL A 62 8.19 -10.32 9.32
C VAL A 62 8.48 -9.23 10.35
N LEU A 63 7.47 -8.76 11.08
CA LEU A 63 7.63 -7.73 12.11
C LEU A 63 8.50 -8.23 13.28
N ASP A 64 8.36 -9.51 13.61
CA ASP A 64 9.14 -10.15 14.66
C ASP A 64 10.53 -10.66 14.19
N GLY A 65 10.89 -10.49 12.92
CA GLY A 65 12.19 -10.90 12.37
C GLY A 65 12.37 -12.42 12.21
N ARG A 66 11.27 -13.17 12.05
CA ARG A 66 11.25 -14.63 11.92
C ARG A 66 10.95 -15.15 10.51
N ALA A 67 10.65 -14.26 9.56
CA ALA A 67 10.35 -14.58 8.16
C ALA A 67 11.25 -13.81 7.17
#